data_AF-A0A2I0VND9-F1
#
_entry.id   AF-A0A2I0VND9-F1
#
_cell.length_a   1.000
_cell.length_b   1.000
_cell.length_c   1.000
_cell.angle_alpha   90.00
_cell.angle_beta   90.00
_cell.angle_gamma   90.00
#
_symmetry.space_group_name_H-M   'P 1'
#
loop_
_entity.id
_entity.type
_entity.pdbx_description
1 polymer ?
#
loop_
_entity_poly.entity_id
_entity_poly.type
_entity_poly.pdbx_seq_one_letter_code
_entity_poly.pdbx_strand_id
1 'polypeptide(L)'
;MYPFERYLNKLKKYVKNKARPEGSICEAYLSQKTTHFCSYYFEPHVRSTKIKIGRNMDYDVEEQSYATLSVFRSQGKPSGKCVKRFLNDLEINTVILYVLLNCEKVEPILE
;
A
#
# COMPACT_ATOMS: atom_id res chain seq x y z
N MET A 1 12.67 -8.66 -12.89
CA MET A 1 12.61 -10.07 -12.44
C MET A 1 11.54 -10.78 -13.24
N TYR A 2 11.95 -11.83 -13.95
CA TYR A 2 11.13 -12.57 -14.90
C TYR A 2 10.02 -13.39 -14.21
N PRO A 3 8.95 -13.79 -14.93
CA PRO A 3 7.85 -14.59 -14.38
C PRO A 3 8.31 -15.89 -13.69
N PHE A 4 9.27 -16.60 -14.29
CA PHE A 4 9.79 -17.86 -13.74
C PHE A 4 10.50 -17.64 -12.40
N GLU A 5 11.29 -16.58 -12.27
CA GLU A 5 12.02 -16.26 -11.04
C GLU A 5 11.04 -15.90 -9.92
N ARG A 6 9.98 -15.16 -10.23
CA ARG A 6 8.92 -14.84 -9.26
C ARG A 6 8.23 -16.09 -8.74
N TYR A 7 7.95 -17.05 -9.62
CA TYR A 7 7.36 -18.33 -9.25
C TYR A 7 8.29 -19.13 -8.34
N LEU A 8 9.57 -19.27 -8.70
CA LEU A 8 10.57 -19.94 -7.87
C LEU A 8 10.73 -19.25 -6.50
N ASN A 9 10.73 -17.92 -6.44
CA ASN A 9 10.76 -17.18 -5.19
C ASN A 9 9.52 -17.48 -4.32
N LYS A 10 8.34 -17.63 -4.92
CA LYS A 10 7.12 -18.04 -4.20
C LYS A 10 7.28 -19.45 -3.61
N LEU A 11 7.76 -20.42 -4.39
CA LEU A 11 8.01 -21.78 -3.91
C LEU A 11 9.07 -21.84 -2.81
N LYS A 12 10.17 -21.08 -2.94
CA LYS A 12 11.20 -20.97 -1.90
C LYS A 12 10.64 -20.52 -0.55
N LYS A 13 9.63 -19.64 -0.55
CA LYS A 13 8.95 -19.18 0.67
C LYS A 13 8.06 -20.25 1.31
N TYR A 14 7.66 -21.29 0.58
CA TYR A 14 6.87 -22.40 1.12
C TYR A 14 7.72 -23.44 1.85
N VAL A 15 9.01 -23.52 1.56
CA VAL A 15 9.95 -24.42 2.24
C VAL A 15 10.36 -23.81 3.58
N LYS A 16 9.48 -23.90 4.58
CA LYS A 16 9.75 -23.53 5.98
C LYS A 16 10.57 -24.61 6.69
N ASN A 17 10.26 -25.89 6.42
CA ASN A 17 11.01 -27.03 6.94
C ASN A 17 11.92 -27.62 5.83
N LYS A 18 13.23 -27.37 5.94
CA LYS A 18 14.23 -27.87 4.97
C LYS A 18 14.52 -29.37 5.09
N ALA A 19 14.23 -30.00 6.22
CA ALA A 19 14.42 -31.44 6.40
C ALA A 19 13.36 -32.26 5.63
N ARG A 20 12.18 -31.68 5.39
CA ARG A 20 11.07 -32.31 4.64
C ARG A 20 10.44 -31.29 3.67
N PRO A 21 11.12 -30.96 2.56
CA PRO A 21 10.73 -29.84 1.70
C PRO A 21 9.38 -30.06 1.02
N GLU A 22 9.09 -31.27 0.56
CA GLU A 22 7.82 -31.61 -0.09
C GLU A 22 6.63 -31.45 0.85
N GLY A 23 6.74 -32.00 2.07
CA GLY A 23 5.72 -31.85 3.11
C GLY A 23 5.50 -30.38 3.49
N SER A 24 6.58 -29.61 3.63
CA SER A 24 6.51 -28.18 3.92
C SER A 24 5.79 -27.40 2.80
N ILE A 25 6.01 -27.76 1.54
CA ILE A 25 5.34 -27.11 0.40
C ILE A 25 3.86 -27.47 0.39
N CYS A 26 3.51 -28.75 0.56
CA CYS A 26 2.13 -29.21 0.62
C CYS A 26 1.34 -28.50 1.73
N GLU A 27 1.91 -28.41 2.92
CA GLU A 27 1.30 -27.72 4.07
C GLU A 27 1.08 -26.22 3.79
N ALA A 28 2.11 -25.53 3.30
CA ALA A 28 2.02 -24.11 2.98
C ALA A 28 1.00 -23.84 1.86
N TYR A 29 0.90 -24.73 0.88
CA TYR A 29 -0.08 -24.65 -0.19
C TYR A 29 -1.50 -24.85 0.32
N LEU A 30 -1.71 -25.85 1.19
CA LEU A 30 -3.01 -26.09 1.81
C LEU A 30 -3.46 -24.87 2.62
N SER A 31 -2.57 -24.32 3.45
CA SER A 31 -2.83 -23.09 4.21
C SER A 31 -3.15 -21.88 3.32
N GLN A 32 -2.45 -21.73 2.18
CA GLN A 32 -2.78 -20.68 1.22
C GLN A 32 -4.17 -20.88 0.60
N LYS A 33 -4.54 -22.11 0.25
CA LYS A 33 -5.86 -22.39 -0.33
C LYS A 33 -6.98 -22.17 0.67
N THR A 34 -6.83 -22.63 1.91
CA THR A 34 -7.84 -22.44 2.96
C THR A 34 -8.02 -20.97 3.28
N THR A 35 -6.94 -20.20 3.45
CA THR A 35 -7.03 -18.75 3.67
C THR A 35 -7.67 -18.00 2.49
N HIS A 36 -7.38 -18.41 1.25
CA HIS A 36 -8.05 -17.86 0.07
C HIS A 36 -9.54 -18.20 0.06
N PHE A 37 -9.93 -19.42 0.40
CA PHE A 37 -11.34 -19.81 0.52
C PHE A 37 -12.06 -19.03 1.62
N CYS A 38 -11.46 -18.89 2.81
CA CYS A 38 -12.03 -18.09 3.89
C CYS A 38 -12.22 -16.62 3.49
N SER A 39 -11.37 -16.09 2.60
CA SER A 39 -11.46 -14.70 2.17
C SER A 39 -12.75 -14.32 1.43
N TYR A 40 -13.51 -15.31 0.93
CA TYR A 40 -14.82 -15.06 0.31
C TYR A 40 -15.93 -14.75 1.31
N TYR A 41 -15.74 -15.10 2.58
CA TYR A 41 -16.73 -14.89 3.63
C TYR A 41 -16.51 -13.58 4.41
N PHE A 42 -15.41 -12.87 4.16
CA PHE A 42 -15.16 -11.57 4.77
C PHE A 42 -15.83 -10.45 4.00
N GLU A 43 -16.23 -9.40 4.72
CA GLU A 43 -16.79 -8.19 4.14
C GLU A 43 -15.77 -7.46 3.24
N PRO A 44 -16.22 -6.68 2.23
CA PRO A 44 -15.34 -6.07 1.23
C PRO A 44 -14.28 -5.12 1.79
N HIS A 45 -14.53 -4.52 2.94
CA HIS A 45 -13.61 -3.57 3.59
C HIS A 45 -12.53 -4.29 4.43
N VAL A 46 -12.68 -5.60 4.69
CA VAL A 46 -11.72 -6.35 5.49
C VAL A 46 -10.51 -6.73 4.63
N ARG A 47 -9.32 -6.29 5.06
CA ARG A 47 -8.05 -6.64 4.41
C ARG A 47 -7.84 -8.17 4.41
N SER A 48 -8.11 -8.81 3.28
CA SER A 48 -7.96 -10.26 3.08
C SER A 48 -6.97 -10.59 1.96
N THR A 49 -6.62 -11.87 1.78
CA THR A 49 -5.72 -12.32 0.71
C THR A 49 -6.23 -12.00 -0.70
N LYS A 50 -7.55 -11.93 -0.88
CA LYS A 50 -8.22 -11.54 -2.14
C LYS A 50 -8.15 -10.04 -2.39
N ILE A 51 -8.29 -9.24 -1.33
CA ILE A 51 -8.29 -7.77 -1.38
C ILE A 51 -6.86 -7.21 -1.27
N LYS A 52 -5.86 -8.08 -1.05
CA LYS A 52 -4.46 -7.66 -0.93
C LYS A 52 -3.94 -7.15 -2.27
N ILE A 53 -4.00 -5.84 -2.40
CA ILE A 53 -3.41 -5.07 -3.48
C ILE A 53 -1.89 -5.34 -3.50
N GLY A 54 -1.34 -5.55 -4.69
CA GLY A 54 0.10 -5.79 -4.85
C GLY A 54 0.90 -4.61 -4.28
N ARG A 55 2.11 -4.86 -3.76
CA ARG A 55 2.95 -3.81 -3.12
C ARG A 55 3.27 -2.61 -4.01
N ASN A 56 3.02 -2.70 -5.32
CA ASN A 56 3.27 -1.67 -6.31
C ASN A 56 1.97 -1.08 -6.89
N MET A 57 0.83 -1.40 -6.31
CA MET A 57 -0.47 -0.94 -6.77
C MET A 57 -0.98 0.06 -5.73
N ASP A 58 -0.84 1.34 -6.03
CA ASP A 58 -1.11 2.45 -5.12
C ASP A 58 -2.59 2.88 -5.16
N TYR A 59 -3.49 1.93 -4.90
CA TYR A 59 -4.91 2.24 -4.65
C TYR A 59 -5.21 2.03 -3.16
N ASP A 60 -4.65 2.87 -2.29
CA ASP A 60 -5.21 3.04 -0.94
C ASP A 60 -6.46 3.93 -1.06
N VAL A 61 -7.59 3.29 -1.38
CA VAL A 61 -8.91 3.92 -1.57
C VAL A 61 -9.43 4.54 -0.24
N GLU A 62 -8.95 4.07 0.91
CA GLU A 62 -9.47 4.50 2.21
C GLU A 62 -8.73 5.73 2.79
N GLU A 63 -7.42 5.90 2.54
CA GLU A 63 -6.66 7.04 3.07
C GLU A 63 -6.87 8.34 2.27
N GLN A 64 -7.38 8.27 1.04
CA GLN A 64 -7.69 9.46 0.25
C GLN A 64 -9.00 10.15 0.67
N SER A 65 -9.80 9.51 1.54
CA SER A 65 -11.16 9.93 1.89
C SER A 65 -11.25 11.07 2.91
N TYR A 66 -10.20 11.31 3.71
CA TYR A 66 -10.20 12.36 4.73
C TYR A 66 -9.54 13.69 4.29
N ALA A 67 -8.97 13.74 3.08
CA ALA A 67 -8.37 14.98 2.57
C ALA A 67 -9.45 15.91 2.00
N THR A 68 -9.84 16.93 2.78
CA THR A 68 -10.86 17.94 2.41
C THR A 68 -10.44 18.81 1.21
N LEU A 69 -9.13 18.91 0.94
CA LEU A 69 -8.55 19.65 -0.19
C LEU A 69 -7.83 18.68 -1.14
N SER A 70 -7.99 18.93 -2.45
CA SER A 70 -7.34 18.16 -3.52
C SER A 70 -5.82 18.14 -3.40
N VAL A 71 -5.21 19.25 -2.97
CA VAL A 71 -3.76 19.40 -2.79
C VAL A 71 -3.16 18.45 -1.74
N PHE A 72 -3.98 17.92 -0.83
CA PHE A 72 -3.53 16.96 0.19
C PHE A 72 -3.77 15.50 -0.20
N ARG A 73 -4.24 15.24 -1.42
CA ARG A 73 -4.32 13.87 -1.95
C ARG A 73 -2.92 13.41 -2.31
N SER A 74 -2.24 12.73 -1.39
CA SER A 74 -0.93 12.15 -1.65
C SER A 74 -1.06 11.05 -2.71
N GLN A 75 -0.38 11.24 -3.85
CA GLN A 75 -0.19 10.17 -4.83
C GLN A 75 0.98 9.31 -4.36
N GLY A 76 0.67 8.07 -3.96
CA GLY A 76 1.66 7.09 -3.51
C GLY A 76 1.65 6.86 -2.00
N LYS A 77 2.27 5.74 -1.60
CA LYS A 77 2.34 5.29 -0.21
C LYS A 77 3.67 5.69 0.42
N PRO A 78 3.71 6.40 1.56
CA PRO A 78 4.96 6.66 2.26
C PRO A 78 5.62 5.33 2.65
N SER A 79 6.90 5.18 2.32
CA SER A 79 7.68 3.98 2.59
C SER A 79 8.85 4.29 3.50
N GLY A 80 9.08 3.44 4.50
CA GLY A 80 10.16 3.60 5.48
C GLY A 80 9.69 4.14 6.83
N LYS A 81 10.66 4.53 7.67
CA LYS A 81 10.40 5.02 9.02
C LYS A 81 9.88 6.46 8.94
N CYS A 82 8.64 6.68 9.38
CA CYS A 82 8.10 8.02 9.54
C CYS A 82 8.79 8.73 10.73
N VAL A 83 9.25 9.95 10.51
CA VAL A 83 9.84 10.82 11.55
C VAL A 83 9.04 12.10 11.60
N LYS A 84 8.58 12.48 12.80
CA LYS A 84 7.93 13.77 13.02
C LYS A 84 9.01 14.84 13.18
N ARG A 85 8.95 15.89 12.38
CA ARG A 85 9.81 17.07 12.48
C ARG A 85 8.99 18.32 12.22
N PHE A 86 9.45 19.45 12.74
CA PHE A 86 8.92 20.75 12.35
C PHE A 86 9.52 21.17 11.00
N LEU A 87 8.78 22.01 10.28
CA LEU A 87 9.23 22.64 9.04
C LEU A 87 10.08 23.86 9.38
N ASN A 88 11.11 24.11 8.57
CA ASN A 88 11.88 25.35 8.65
C ASN A 88 11.10 26.50 7.99
N ASP A 89 11.42 27.76 8.31
CA ASP A 89 10.72 28.94 7.76
C ASP A 89 10.68 28.97 6.23
N LEU A 90 11.77 28.54 5.58
CA LEU A 90 11.84 28.41 4.12
C LEU A 90 10.88 27.34 3.59
N GLU A 91 10.79 26.20 4.29
CA GLU A 91 9.88 25.11 3.91
C GLU A 91 8.41 25.49 4.17
N ILE A 92 8.15 26.29 5.20
CA ILE A 92 6.82 26.83 5.46
C ILE A 92 6.41 27.74 4.30
N ASN A 93 7.27 28.67 3.89
CA ASN A 93 7.00 29.56 2.77
C ASN A 93 6.79 28.80 1.46
N THR A 94 7.57 27.74 1.20
CA THR A 94 7.39 26.93 -0.01
C THR A 94 6.09 26.13 0.01
N VAL A 95 5.71 25.55 1.16
CA VAL A 95 4.44 24.82 1.31
C VAL A 95 3.25 25.75 1.15
N ILE A 96 3.30 26.95 1.74
CA ILE A 96 2.24 27.96 1.59
C ILE A 96 2.07 28.34 0.11
N LEU A 97 3.17 28.68 -0.56
CA LEU A 97 3.15 29.04 -1.98
C LEU A 97 2.63 27.89 -2.85
N TYR A 98 3.03 26.65 -2.56
CA TYR A 98 2.52 25.47 -3.25
C TYR A 98 1.00 25.31 -3.10
N VAL A 99 0.48 25.49 -1.88
CA VAL A 99 -0.97 25.43 -1.62
C VAL A 99 -1.70 26.53 -2.37
N LEU A 100 -1.19 27.77 -2.37
CA LEU A 100 -1.82 28.90 -3.06
C LEU A 100 -1.88 28.69 -4.58
N LEU A 101 -0.82 28.16 -5.20
CA LEU A 101 -0.75 27.95 -6.65
C LEU A 101 -1.53 26.73 -7.15
N ASN A 102 -1.70 25.70 -6.33
CA ASN A 102 -2.25 24.41 -6.77
C ASN A 102 -3.64 24.10 -6.20
N CYS A 103 -4.19 24.96 -5.34
CA CYS A 103 -5.52 24.77 -4.76
C CYS A 103 -6.58 25.55 -5.55
N GLU A 104 -7.38 24.86 -6.34
CA GLU A 104 -8.49 25.41 -7.13
C GLU A 104 -9.47 26.27 -6.30
N LYS A 105 -9.63 25.97 -5.00
CA LYS A 105 -10.52 26.73 -4.10
C LYS A 105 -9.99 28.12 -3.72
N VAL A 106 -8.72 28.41 -3.98
CA VAL A 106 -8.07 29.68 -3.62
C VAL A 106 -8.09 30.69 -4.77
N GLU A 107 -8.25 30.23 -6.01
CA GLU A 107 -8.39 31.07 -7.21
C GLU A 107 -9.38 32.25 -7.04
N PRO A 108 -10.63 32.05 -6.53
CA PRO A 108 -11.59 33.15 -6.40
C PRO A 108 -11.28 34.16 -5.30
N ILE A 109 -10.23 33.94 -4.49
CA ILE A 109 -9.80 34.83 -3.40
C ILE A 109 -8.62 35.71 -3.86
N LEU A 110 -7.98 35.35 -4.97
CA LEU A 110 -6.83 36.07 -5.53
C LEU A 110 -7.22 37.10 -6.60
N GLU A 111 -8.48 37.09 -7.06
CA GLU A 111 -9.13 38.21 -7.78
C GLU A 111 -9.63 39.30 -6.82
#